data_AF-A0A0B7J0Z6-F1
#
_entry.id   AF-A0A0B7J0Z6-F1
#
_cell.length_a   1.000
_cell.length_b   1.000
_cell.length_c   1.000
_cell.angle_alpha   90.00
_cell.angle_beta   90.00
_cell.angle_gamma   90.00
#
_symmetry.space_group_name_H-M   'P 1'
#
loop_
_entity.id
_entity.type
_entity.pdbx_description
1 polymer ?
#
loop_
_entity_poly.entity_id
_entity_poly.type
_entity_poly.pdbx_seq_one_letter_code
_entity_poly.pdbx_strand_id
1 'polypeptide(L)'
;MTITSIIILLFFQSIKMATKIAISQFKSHCLEIIEKLQTDKESIIITKRDREEAQILPINTKKISIFGMLKNKAEIDILEPIEEKWNAEH
;
A
#
# COMPACT_ATOMS: atom_id res chain seq x y z
N MET A 1 -7.14 -4.45 -21.32
CA MET A 1 -7.00 -3.68 -20.07
C MET A 1 -6.46 -4.62 -19.00
N THR A 2 -5.15 -4.88 -19.05
CA THR A 2 -4.52 -5.96 -18.29
C THR A 2 -4.34 -5.55 -16.83
N ILE A 3 -4.37 -6.53 -15.92
CA ILE A 3 -4.21 -6.34 -14.47
C ILE A 3 -2.95 -5.51 -14.14
N THR A 4 -1.92 -5.59 -14.98
CA THR A 4 -0.71 -4.74 -14.94
C THR A 4 -0.99 -3.23 -15.03
N SER A 5 -1.92 -2.77 -15.87
CA SER A 5 -2.28 -1.34 -15.96
C SER A 5 -2.96 -0.83 -14.69
N ILE A 6 -3.75 -1.67 -14.01
CA ILE A 6 -4.42 -1.30 -12.75
C ILE A 6 -3.40 -1.25 -11.60
N ILE A 7 -2.47 -2.20 -11.54
CA ILE A 7 -1.39 -2.20 -10.53
C ILE A 7 -0.49 -0.96 -10.68
N ILE A 8 -0.15 -0.56 -11.92
CA ILE A 8 0.65 0.64 -12.20
C ILE A 8 -0.11 1.92 -11.81
N LEU A 9 -1.41 2.01 -12.08
CA LEU A 9 -2.24 3.15 -11.66
C LEU A 9 -2.41 3.23 -10.14
N LEU A 10 -2.56 2.09 -9.45
CA LEU A 10 -2.59 2.02 -7.99
C LEU A 10 -1.24 2.38 -7.35
N PHE A 11 -0.13 2.06 -8.01
CA PHE A 11 1.21 2.50 -7.61
C PHE A 11 1.40 4.01 -7.82
N PHE A 12 0.94 4.55 -8.96
CA PHE A 12 1.05 5.99 -9.28
C PHE A 12 0.19 6.86 -8.36
N GLN A 13 -0.94 6.37 -7.85
CA GLN A 13 -1.79 7.08 -6.89
C GLN A 13 -1.09 7.34 -5.54
N SER A 14 0.10 6.75 -5.32
CA SER A 14 0.89 6.86 -4.10
C SER A 14 2.26 7.53 -4.30
N ILE A 15 2.48 8.32 -5.36
CA ILE A 15 3.66 9.21 -5.43
C ILE A 15 3.23 10.60 -4.93
N LYS A 16 3.03 10.73 -3.62
CA LYS A 16 2.90 12.04 -2.98
C LYS A 16 4.28 12.64 -2.78
N MET A 17 4.39 13.96 -2.98
CA MET A 17 5.64 14.70 -2.81
C MET A 17 6.27 14.40 -1.44
N ALA A 18 7.60 14.27 -1.43
CA ALA A 18 8.37 13.94 -0.24
C ALA A 18 9.18 15.17 0.20
N THR A 19 8.90 15.67 1.40
CA THR A 19 9.63 16.81 1.97
C THR A 19 10.95 16.33 2.59
N LYS A 20 12.06 17.00 2.27
CA LYS A 20 13.39 16.65 2.79
C LYS A 20 13.69 17.45 4.05
N ILE A 21 14.12 16.77 5.10
CA ILE A 21 14.55 17.38 6.36
C ILE A 21 15.89 16.81 6.83
N ALA A 22 16.65 17.58 7.61
CA ALA A 22 17.87 17.08 8.23
C ALA A 22 17.56 16.21 9.45
N ILE A 23 18.40 15.21 9.73
CA ILE A 23 18.27 14.34 10.91
C ILE A 23 18.31 15.13 12.23
N SER A 24 19.00 16.27 12.26
CA SER A 24 19.02 17.18 13.40
C SER A 24 17.64 17.81 13.65
N GLN A 25 16.96 18.25 12.59
CA GLN A 25 15.60 18.81 12.67
C GLN A 25 14.58 17.75 13.10
N PHE A 26 14.69 16.54 12.56
CA PHE A 26 13.84 15.42 12.97
C PHE A 26 14.01 15.11 14.47
N LYS A 27 15.25 15.09 14.98
CA LYS A 27 15.52 14.83 16.40
C LYS A 27 14.93 15.89 17.33
N SER A 28 14.93 17.16 16.95
CA SER A 28 14.41 18.24 17.79
C SER A 28 12.89 18.41 17.73
N HIS A 29 12.25 18.05 16.62
CA HIS A 29 10.81 18.27 16.40
C HIS A 29 10.04 16.99 16.02
N CYS A 30 10.52 15.83 16.49
CA CYS A 30 10.04 14.51 16.06
C CYS A 30 8.51 14.37 16.15
N LEU A 31 7.92 14.75 17.29
CA LEU A 31 6.49 14.60 17.54
C LEU A 31 5.65 15.46 16.58
N GLU A 32 5.96 16.75 16.50
CA GLU A 32 5.27 17.70 15.61
C GLU A 32 5.38 17.26 14.14
N ILE A 33 6.56 16.79 13.73
CA ILE A 33 6.81 16.31 12.36
C ILE A 33 5.95 15.08 12.05
N ILE A 34 5.84 14.13 12.98
CA ILE A 34 5.00 12.92 12.81
C ILE A 34 3.52 13.30 12.76
N GLU A 35 3.05 14.21 13.61
CA GLU A 35 1.66 14.68 13.63
C GLU A 35 1.28 15.35 12.31
N LYS A 36 2.13 16.25 11.79
CA LYS A 36 1.95 16.88 10.48
C LYS A 36 1.96 15.86 9.35
N LEU A 37 2.92 14.94 9.34
CA LEU A 37 2.99 13.85 8.36
C LEU A 37 1.69 13.02 8.34
N GLN A 38 1.11 12.70 9.50
CA GLN A 38 -0.14 11.96 9.57
C GLN A 38 -1.35 12.78 9.12
N THR A 39 -1.33 14.10 9.35
CA THR A 39 -2.41 15.04 8.99
C THR A 39 -2.41 15.31 7.49
N ASP A 40 -1.25 15.70 6.94
CA ASP A 40 -1.09 16.11 5.55
C ASP A 40 -1.01 14.90 4.60
N LYS A 41 -0.74 13.72 5.17
CA LYS A 41 -0.50 12.46 4.45
C LYS A 41 0.63 12.62 3.43
N GLU A 42 1.65 13.41 3.76
CA GLU A 42 2.85 13.60 2.94
C GLU A 42 4.02 12.80 3.50
N SER A 43 4.87 12.29 2.61
CA SER A 43 6.05 11.53 3.04
C SER A 43 7.21 12.46 3.37
N ILE A 44 8.12 12.00 4.23
CA ILE A 44 9.29 12.78 4.64
C ILE A 44 10.55 11.96 4.41
N ILE A 45 11.56 12.57 3.78
CA ILE A 45 12.90 12.00 3.63
C ILE A 45 13.82 12.64 4.66
N ILE A 46 14.45 11.81 5.48
CA ILE A 46 15.46 12.23 6.46
C ILE A 46 16.84 12.14 5.81
N THR A 47 17.56 13.25 5.88
CA THR A 47 18.92 13.38 5.35
C THR A 47 19.95 13.54 6.47
N LYS A 48 21.17 13.06 6.22
CA LYS A 48 22.34 13.28 7.07
C LYS A 48 23.53 13.56 6.17
N ARG A 49 24.15 14.75 6.32
CA ARG A 49 25.30 15.16 5.49
C ARG A 49 25.00 15.01 3.99
N ASP A 50 23.87 15.58 3.57
CA ASP A 50 23.39 15.60 2.18
C ASP A 50 23.08 14.25 1.54
N ARG A 51 23.07 13.17 2.34
CA ARG A 51 22.60 11.84 1.91
C ARG A 51 21.25 11.52 2.52
N GLU A 52 20.38 10.92 1.72
CA GLU A 52 19.10 10.38 2.16
C GLU A 52 19.37 9.08 2.93
N GLU A 53 18.91 9.00 4.17
CA GLU A 53 19.20 7.86 5.06
C GLU A 53 17.94 7.13 5.53
N ALA A 54 16.77 7.79 5.51
CA ALA A 54 15.50 7.17 5.86
C ALA A 54 14.31 7.90 5.22
N GLN A 55 13.17 7.21 5.13
CA GLN A 55 11.89 7.78 4.72
C GLN A 55 10.82 7.42 5.77
N ILE A 56 9.97 8.39 6.10
CA ILE A 56 8.78 8.19 6.93
C ILE A 56 7.54 8.34 6.05
N LEU A 57 6.63 7.39 6.19
CA LEU A 57 5.36 7.35 5.47
C LEU A 57 4.19 7.50 6.46
N PRO A 58 3.12 8.23 6.09
CA PRO A 58 1.91 8.26 6.88
C PRO A 58 1.28 6.88 6.95
N ILE A 59 0.64 6.59 8.09
CA ILE A 59 -0.09 5.34 8.24
C ILE A 59 -1.43 5.53 7.57
N ASN A 60 -1.74 4.66 6.61
CA ASN A 60 -3.06 4.62 5.99
C ASN A 60 -4.00 3.81 6.88
N THR A 61 -4.81 4.49 7.69
CA THR A 61 -5.76 3.86 8.61
C THR A 61 -7.05 3.42 7.94
N LYS A 62 -7.28 3.78 6.67
CA LYS A 62 -8.41 3.22 5.91
C LYS A 62 -8.12 1.77 5.59
N LYS A 63 -8.68 0.87 6.41
CA LYS A 63 -8.89 -0.52 6.02
C LYS A 63 -9.85 -0.53 4.84
N ILE A 64 -9.34 -0.71 3.63
CA ILE A 64 -10.18 -1.02 2.48
C ILE A 64 -10.71 -2.43 2.74
N SER A 65 -12.01 -2.55 3.00
CA SER A 65 -12.63 -3.87 3.05
C SER A 65 -12.62 -4.43 1.63
N ILE A 66 -11.79 -5.44 1.40
CA ILE A 66 -11.79 -6.21 0.15
C ILE A 66 -12.97 -7.20 0.10
N PHE A 67 -13.66 -7.39 1.22
CA PHE A 67 -14.80 -8.28 1.30
C PHE A 67 -15.93 -7.78 0.38
N GLY A 68 -16.39 -8.66 -0.51
CA GLY A 68 -17.44 -8.33 -1.47
C GLY A 68 -16.98 -7.53 -2.70
N MET A 69 -15.69 -7.21 -2.85
CA MET A 69 -15.16 -6.51 -4.03
C MET A 69 -15.35 -7.30 -5.34
N LEU A 70 -15.44 -8.64 -5.22
CA LEU A 70 -15.73 -9.57 -6.32
C LEU A 70 -17.17 -10.11 -6.29
N LYS A 71 -18.04 -9.59 -5.40
CA LYS A 71 -19.44 -10.03 -5.34
C LYS A 71 -20.08 -9.76 -6.71
N ASN A 72 -20.70 -10.80 -7.28
CA ASN A 72 -21.34 -10.77 -8.61
C ASN A 72 -20.37 -10.51 -9.78
N LYS A 73 -19.05 -10.63 -9.59
CA LYS A 73 -18.06 -10.49 -10.68
C LYS A 73 -17.60 -11.83 -11.26
N ALA A 74 -17.95 -12.94 -10.62
CA ALA A 74 -17.73 -14.27 -11.12
C ALA A 74 -18.95 -15.12 -10.79
N GLU A 75 -19.32 -15.98 -11.72
CA GLU A 75 -20.29 -17.04 -11.54
C GLU A 75 -19.49 -18.34 -11.52
N ILE A 76 -19.65 -19.13 -10.46
CA ILE A 76 -18.98 -20.42 -10.30
C ILE A 76 -20.10 -21.45 -10.30
N ASP A 77 -20.06 -22.35 -11.28
CA ASP A 77 -20.88 -23.55 -11.26
C ASP A 77 -20.16 -24.63 -10.44
N ILE A 78 -20.82 -25.09 -9.38
CA ILE A 78 -20.33 -26.15 -8.48
C ILE A 78 -21.17 -27.42 -8.67
N LEU A 79 -22.23 -27.35 -9.48
CA LEU A 79 -23.12 -28.46 -9.76
C LEU A 79 -22.65 -29.26 -10.98
N GLU A 80 -21.94 -28.62 -11.91
CA GLU A 80 -21.33 -29.31 -13.04
C GLU A 80 -20.28 -30.34 -12.56
N PRO A 81 -20.44 -31.62 -12.95
CA PRO A 81 -19.44 -32.64 -12.67
C PRO A 81 -18.13 -32.31 -13.39
N ILE A 82 -17.01 -32.41 -12.69
CA ILE A 82 -15.69 -32.40 -13.32
C ILE A 82 -15.37 -33.83 -13.79
N GLU A 83 -14.75 -33.96 -14.97
CA GLU A 83 -14.31 -35.26 -15.52
C GLU A 83 -13.09 -35.84 -14.77
N GLU A 84 -12.64 -35.17 -13.71
CA GLU A 84 -11.49 -35.59 -12.93
C GLU A 84 -11.84 -36.74 -11.98
N LYS A 85 -11.17 -37.88 -12.15
CA LYS A 85 -11.23 -38.97 -11.20
C LYS A 85 -10.49 -38.57 -9.92
N TRP A 86 -11.23 -38.53 -8.82
CA TRP A 86 -10.66 -38.42 -7.49
C TRP A 86 -9.71 -39.62 -7.23
N ASN A 87 -8.42 -39.35 -7.08
CA ASN A 87 -7.43 -40.39 -6.79
C ASN A 87 -7.28 -40.56 -5.26
N ALA A 88 -8.10 -41.41 -4.67
CA ALA A 88 -8.11 -41.70 -3.22
C ALA A 88 -7.16 -42.83 -2.78
N GLU A 89 -6.34 -43.38 -3.68
CA GLU A 89 -5.62 -44.62 -3.40
C GLU A 89 -4.43 -44.41 -2.44
N HIS A 90 -4.64 -44.80 -1.18
CA HIS A 90 -3.62 -45.24 -0.21
C HIS A 90 -4.17 -46.41 0.61
#